data_AF-A0A6V7J3R0-F1
#
_entry.id   AF-A0A6V7J3R0-F1
#
_cell.length_a   1.000
_cell.length_b   1.000
_cell.length_c   1.000
_cell.angle_alpha   90.00
_cell.angle_beta   90.00
_cell.angle_gamma   90.00
#
_symmetry.space_group_name_H-M   'P 1'
#
loop_
_entity.id
_entity.type
_entity.pdbx_description
1 polymer ?
#
loop_
_entity_poly.entity_id
_entity_poly.type
_entity_poly.pdbx_seq_one_letter_code
_entity_poly.pdbx_strand_id
1 'polypeptide(L)' 'AYRWIIDSRDTLTKERLDKLRDPFSVYRCHTIMNCTRTCPKGLNPGRAIAEIKKLLGNVIQKDKPGLDTTALHN' A
#
# COMPACT_ATOMS: atom_id res chain seq x y z
N ALA A 1 5.86 -1.75 2.94
CA ALA A 1 5.47 -1.15 1.64
C ALA A 1 4.20 -0.31 1.73
N TYR A 2 3.05 -0.88 2.09
CA TYR A 2 1.73 -0.21 2.03
C TYR A 2 1.69 1.20 2.65
N ARG A 3 2.24 1.39 3.86
CA ARG A 3 2.29 2.68 4.57
C ARG A 3 2.87 3.85 3.75
N TRP A 4 3.81 3.59 2.84
CA TRP A 4 4.36 4.63 1.95
C TRP A 4 3.58 4.75 0.65
N ILE A 5 3.07 3.63 0.15
CA ILE A 5 2.22 3.60 -1.06
C ILE A 5 0.99 4.50 -0.90
N ILE A 6 0.32 4.46 0.26
CA ILE A 6 -0.88 5.28 0.52
C ILE A 6 -0.61 6.66 1.12
N ASP A 7 0.63 6.98 1.48
CA ASP A 7 0.95 8.29 2.05
C ASP A 7 0.78 9.35 0.96
N SER A 8 -0.16 10.29 1.11
CA SER A 8 -0.46 11.29 0.08
C SER A 8 0.76 12.11 -0.32
N ARG A 9 1.74 12.26 0.58
CA ARG A 9 2.99 13.00 0.33
C ARG A 9 3.99 12.24 -0.56
N ASP A 10 3.84 10.93 -0.67
CA ASP A 10 4.77 10.08 -1.43
C ASP A 10 4.44 10.11 -2.94
N THR A 11 5.41 10.49 -3.77
CA THR A 11 5.23 10.56 -5.23
C THR A 11 5.68 9.29 -5.96
N LEU A 12 6.32 8.34 -5.27
CA LEU A 12 6.97 7.15 -5.85
C LEU A 12 6.08 5.91 -5.82
N THR A 13 4.77 6.10 -5.88
CA THR A 13 3.79 5.02 -5.71
C THR A 13 3.94 3.92 -6.78
N LYS A 14 4.13 4.32 -8.04
CA LYS A 14 4.31 3.38 -9.16
C LYS A 14 5.56 2.51 -8.99
N GLU A 15 6.70 3.13 -8.70
CA GLU A 15 7.96 2.44 -8.50
C GLU A 15 7.90 1.46 -7.31
N ARG A 16 7.21 1.83 -6.24
CA ARG A 16 6.99 0.97 -5.07
C ARG A 16 6.13 -0.25 -5.41
N LEU A 17 5.11 -0.08 -6.25
CA LEU A 17 4.26 -1.19 -6.72
C LEU A 17 5.02 -2.09 -7.70
N ASP A 18 5.80 -1.51 -8.62
CA ASP A 18 6.58 -2.27 -9.60
C ASP A 18 7.61 -3.19 -8.93
N LYS A 19 8.21 -2.76 -7.80
CA LYS A 19 9.11 -3.61 -6.99
C LYS A 19 8.44 -4.85 -6.39
N LEU A 20 7.11 -4.95 -6.41
CA LEU A 20 6.35 -6.09 -5.86
C LEU A 20 5.77 -6.99 -6.97
N ARG A 21 6.07 -6.70 -8.25
CA ARG A 21 5.58 -7.43 -9.42
C ARG A 21 6.46 -8.63 -9.75
N ASP A 22 6.50 -9.59 -8.85
CA ASP A 22 7.14 -10.88 -9.07
C ASP A 22 6.35 -12.00 -8.38
N PRO A 23 6.53 -13.28 -8.73
CA PRO A 23 5.74 -14.38 -8.17
C PRO A 23 5.87 -14.56 -6.65
N PHE A 24 6.91 -13.99 -6.02
CA PHE A 24 7.21 -14.18 -4.61
C PHE A 24 6.71 -13.03 -3.74
N SER A 25 7.13 -11.79 -4.00
CA SER A 25 6.97 -10.65 -3.09
C SER A 25 5.62 -10.56 -2.39
N VAL A 26 4.58 -10.06 -3.05
CA VAL A 26 3.26 -9.92 -2.40
C VAL A 26 2.37 -11.15 -2.60
N TYR A 27 2.65 -11.95 -3.65
CA TYR A 27 1.76 -13.01 -4.10
C TYR A 27 1.89 -14.31 -3.31
N ARG A 28 2.93 -14.49 -2.49
CA ARG A 28 3.02 -15.60 -1.52
C ARG A 28 2.11 -15.46 -0.31
N CYS A 29 1.44 -14.32 -0.15
CA CYS A 29 0.40 -14.19 0.86
C CYS A 29 -0.85 -14.96 0.42
N HIS A 30 -1.15 -16.07 1.11
CA HIS A 30 -2.35 -16.90 0.88
C HIS A 30 -3.47 -16.64 1.89
N THR A 31 -3.52 -15.44 2.47
CA THR A 31 -4.63 -15.01 3.36
C THR A 31 -4.85 -15.95 4.56
N ILE A 32 -3.76 -16.49 5.12
CA ILE A 32 -3.79 -17.37 6.31
C ILE A 32 -4.13 -16.59 7.60
N MET A 33 -3.90 -15.28 7.60
CA MET A 33 -4.27 -14.33 8.67
C MET A 33 -3.59 -14.49 10.04
N ASN A 34 -2.65 -15.43 10.20
CA ASN A 34 -1.83 -15.54 11.42
C ASN A 34 -1.12 -14.23 11.78
N CYS A 35 -0.67 -13.46 10.79
CA CYS A 35 0.00 -12.17 10.99
C CYS A 35 -0.88 -11.14 11.73
N THR A 36 -2.18 -11.13 11.48
CA THR A 36 -3.12 -10.20 12.12
C THR A 36 -3.47 -10.69 13.52
N ARG A 37 -3.70 -12.00 13.68
CA ARG A 37 -4.02 -12.60 14.98
C ARG A 37 -2.89 -12.45 15.99
N THR A 38 -1.65 -12.62 15.56
CA THR A 38 -0.47 -12.64 16.46
C THR A 38 0.08 -11.25 16.76
N CYS A 39 -0.39 -10.19 16.09
CA CYS A 39 0.24 -8.88 16.22
C CYS A 39 0.02 -8.30 17.63
N PRO A 40 1.08 -8.11 18.45
CA PRO A 40 0.94 -7.60 19.82
C PRO A 40 0.56 -6.12 19.88
N LYS A 41 0.57 -5.44 18.72
CA LYS A 41 0.19 -4.03 18.58
C LYS A 41 -1.23 -3.87 18.03
N GLY A 42 -1.97 -4.96 17.82
CA GLY A 42 -3.33 -4.91 17.27
C GLY A 42 -3.40 -4.39 15.83
N LEU A 43 -2.29 -4.44 15.09
CA LEU A 43 -2.25 -4.03 13.69
C LEU A 43 -2.86 -5.12 12.79
N ASN A 44 -3.27 -4.73 11.58
CA ASN A 44 -3.79 -5.65 10.59
C ASN A 44 -2.94 -5.68 9.30
N PRO A 45 -1.78 -6.39 9.32
CA PRO A 45 -0.95 -6.57 8.13
C PRO A 45 -1.68 -7.31 7.00
N GLY A 46 -2.58 -8.25 7.33
CA GLY A 46 -3.34 -9.01 6.33
C GLY A 46 -4.18 -8.11 5.44
N ARG A 47 -4.88 -7.14 6.05
CA ARG A 47 -5.62 -6.09 5.34
C ARG A 47 -4.70 -5.25 4.47
N ALA A 48 -3.57 -4.78 5.01
CA ALA A 48 -2.62 -3.97 4.24
C ALA A 48 -2.09 -4.71 3.00
N ILE A 49 -1.83 -6.02 3.10
CA ILE A 49 -1.40 -6.84 1.97
C ILE A 49 -2.52 -6.98 0.93
N ALA A 50 -3.77 -7.17 1.36
CA ALA A 50 -4.92 -7.23 0.46
C ALA A 50 -5.10 -5.92 -0.34
N GLU A 51 -4.91 -4.77 0.30
CA GLU A 51 -4.96 -3.46 -0.37
C GLU A 51 -3.83 -3.27 -1.39
N ILE A 52 -2.61 -3.75 -1.10
CA ILE A 52 -1.53 -3.78 -2.11
C ILE A 52 -1.95 -4.62 -3.33
N LYS A 53 -2.56 -5.79 -3.12
CA LYS A 53 -3.01 -6.65 -4.24
C LYS A 53 -4.07 -5.96 -5.09
N LYS A 54 -5.02 -5.23 -4.48
CA LYS A 54 -6.00 -4.43 -5.22
C LYS A 54 -5.35 -3.33 -6.05
N LEU A 55 -4.33 -2.64 -5.50
CA LEU A 55 -3.56 -1.63 -6.23
C LEU A 55 -2.78 -2.23 -7.41
N LEU A 56 -2.14 -3.39 -7.22
CA LEU A 56 -1.44 -4.09 -8.30
C LEU A 56 -2.39 -4.62 -9.39
N GLY A 57 -3.58 -5.08 -8.99
CA GLY A 57 -4.64 -5.50 -9.89
C GLY A 57 -5.44 -4.35 -10.52
N ASN A 58 -5.04 -3.10 -10.31
CA ASN A 58 -5.72 -1.89 -10.78
C ASN A 58 -7.21 -1.82 -10.39
N VAL A 59 -7.61 -2.48 -9.30
CA VAL A 59 -8.99 -2.44 -8.76
C VAL A 59 -9.23 -1.12 -8.04
N ILE A 60 -8.19 -0.56 -7.42
CA ILE A 60 -8.21 0.73 -6.74
C ILE A 60 -6.97 1.54 -7.15
N GLN A 61 -7.04 2.87 -7.00
CA GLN A 61 -5.92 3.79 -7.25
C GLN A 61 -5.67 4.65 -6.01
N LYS A 62 -4.47 5.23 -5.93
CA LYS A 62 -4.12 6.19 -4.89
C LYS A 62 -4.79 7.54 -5.17
N ASP A 63 -5.49 8.08 -4.17
CA ASP A 63 -6.10 9.40 -4.25
C ASP A 63 -5.06 10.52 -4.31
N LYS A 64 -5.43 11.63 -4.96
CA LYS A 64 -4.62 12.85 -4.95
C LYS A 64 -4.59 13.46 -3.54
N PRO A 65 -3.50 14.16 -3.17
CA PRO A 65 -3.47 14.92 -1.92
C PRO A 65 -4.62 15.93 -1.87
N GLY A 66 -5.26 16.06 -0.71
CA GLY A 66 -6.37 17.01 -0.52
C GLY A 66 -5.95 18.47 -0.44
N LEU A 67 -4.64 18.76 -0.45
CA LEU A 67 -4.09 20.11 -0.45
C LEU A 67 -2.98 20.18 -1.49
N ASP A 68 -3.10 21.13 -2.42
CA ASP A 68 -2.02 21.50 -3.32
C ASP A 68 -1.14 22.56 -2.65
N THR A 69 0.05 22.16 -2.20
CA THR A 69 0.99 23.07 -1.54
C THR A 69 1.62 24.06 -2.52
N THR A 70 1.53 23.81 -3.83
CA THR A 70 2.05 24.72 -4.86
C THR A 70 1.33 26.07 -4.83
N ALA A 71 0.05 26.07 -4.46
CA ALA A 71 -0.75 27.29 -4.32
C ALA A 71 -0.39 28.15 -3.10
N LEU A 72 0.37 27.61 -2.13
CA LEU A 72 0.76 28.32 -0.89
C LEU A 72 2.10 29.07 -1.02
N HIS A 73 2.84 28.84 -2.09
CA HIS A 73 4.17 29.42 -2.32
C HIS A 73 4.15 30.69 -3.18
N ASN A 74 2.97 31.26 -3.44
CA ASN A 74 2.78 32.53 -4.16
C ASN A 74 2.40 33.66 -3.20
#